data_AF-A0A081RY21-F1
#
_entry.id   AF-A0A081RY21-F1
#
_cell.length_a   1.000
_cell.length_b   1.000
_cell.length_c   1.000
_cell.angle_alpha   90.00
_cell.angle_beta   90.00
_cell.angle_gamma   90.00
#
_symmetry.space_group_name_H-M   'P 1'
#
loop_
_entity.id
_entity.type
_entity.pdbx_description
1 polymer ?
#
loop_
_entity_poly.entity_id
_entity_poly.type
_entity_poly.pdbx_seq_one_letter_code
_entity_poly.pdbx_strand_id
1 'polypeptide(L)'
;EGVKNLAEELSHASKPLLSNAKPDTHAVTRLIEKASTKETITPKVTAKLEVNGRIFTDTNQTARASEQANAKQGTLITDRISAKEIAKGKELPNGNMATAHAEIGTIQQAYNAGVSKGADLKITVVGKDVCGYCRGDIAAAAEVAGAKSVTVNAVDDITGLPKKYIWQSGMKSLREVK
;
A
#
# COMPACT_ATOMS: atom_id res chain seq x y z
N GLU A 1 -28.66 3.80 -62.30
CA GLU A 1 -27.65 3.42 -63.31
C GLU A 1 -26.27 3.64 -62.68
N GLY A 2 -25.36 2.67 -62.55
CA GLY A 2 -24.80 1.81 -63.60
C GLY A 2 -23.73 2.62 -64.36
N VAL A 3 -22.50 2.19 -64.64
CA VAL A 3 -21.79 0.90 -64.55
C VAL A 3 -20.30 1.21 -64.90
N LYS A 4 -19.39 0.24 -64.67
CA LYS A 4 -18.10 -0.04 -65.39
C LYS A 4 -16.87 0.76 -64.91
N ASN A 5 -15.84 0.19 -64.26
CA ASN A 5 -15.00 -1.00 -64.51
C ASN A 5 -14.41 -1.10 -65.93
N LEU A 6 -13.09 -0.90 -66.05
CA LEU A 6 -12.12 -1.67 -66.87
C LEU A 6 -10.71 -1.11 -66.51
N ALA A 7 -9.80 -1.82 -65.83
CA ALA A 7 -9.08 -3.04 -66.23
C ALA A 7 -8.37 -2.81 -67.58
N GLU A 8 -7.06 -2.68 -67.64
CA GLU A 8 -6.02 -3.73 -67.77
C GLU A 8 -4.75 -2.96 -68.20
N GLU A 9 -3.50 -3.37 -68.07
CA GLU A 9 -2.82 -4.65 -67.87
C GLU A 9 -1.37 -4.24 -67.55
N LEU A 10 -0.72 -4.94 -66.64
CA LEU A 10 0.60 -5.53 -66.89
C LEU A 10 0.89 -6.44 -65.69
N SER A 11 0.28 -7.60 -65.83
CA SER A 11 0.75 -8.90 -65.39
C SER A 11 2.28 -8.99 -65.21
N HIS A 12 2.74 -9.63 -64.12
CA HIS A 12 3.53 -10.88 -64.12
C HIS A 12 4.29 -11.10 -62.79
N ALA A 13 4.14 -12.33 -62.26
CA ALA A 13 4.96 -13.01 -61.25
C ALA A 13 4.53 -12.93 -59.76
N SER A 14 3.71 -13.90 -59.37
CA SER A 14 3.54 -14.43 -58.01
C SER A 14 4.87 -14.74 -57.29
N LYS A 15 4.96 -14.38 -56.00
CA LYS A 15 5.39 -15.26 -54.88
C LYS A 15 5.27 -14.52 -53.53
N PRO A 16 4.72 -15.16 -52.47
CA PRO A 16 4.64 -14.55 -51.14
C PRO A 16 5.96 -14.79 -50.39
N LEU A 17 6.63 -13.73 -49.94
CA LEU A 17 7.70 -13.86 -48.94
C LEU A 17 7.08 -13.82 -47.54
N LEU A 18 6.52 -14.96 -47.13
CA LEU A 18 6.55 -15.37 -45.72
C LEU A 18 8.03 -15.66 -45.39
N SER A 19 8.76 -14.66 -44.91
CA SER A 19 10.05 -14.91 -44.28
C SER A 19 9.80 -15.35 -42.84
N ASN A 20 9.98 -16.64 -42.62
CA ASN A 20 10.04 -17.28 -41.31
C ASN A 20 11.19 -16.70 -40.48
N ALA A 21 10.97 -15.56 -39.83
CA ALA A 21 11.77 -15.15 -38.69
C ALA A 21 11.33 -16.02 -37.50
N LYS A 22 12.12 -17.04 -37.20
CA LYS A 22 11.94 -17.85 -35.98
C LYS A 22 11.94 -16.88 -34.79
N PRO A 23 10.92 -16.87 -33.92
CA PRO A 23 10.96 -16.02 -32.75
C PRO A 23 12.20 -16.41 -31.95
N ASP A 24 13.08 -15.44 -31.75
CA ASP A 24 14.32 -15.65 -31.02
C ASP A 24 13.94 -15.84 -29.55
N THR A 25 13.67 -17.09 -29.17
CA THR A 25 13.12 -17.46 -27.85
C THR A 25 13.97 -16.87 -26.72
N HIS A 26 15.28 -16.68 -26.93
CA HIS A 26 16.18 -16.03 -25.98
C HIS A 26 15.94 -14.52 -25.80
N ALA A 27 15.49 -13.80 -26.83
CA ALA A 27 15.18 -12.37 -26.72
C ALA A 27 13.85 -12.14 -25.96
N VAL A 28 12.87 -13.01 -26.19
CA VAL A 28 11.59 -13.01 -25.46
C VAL A 28 11.81 -13.41 -24.00
N THR A 29 12.62 -14.45 -23.75
CA THR A 29 12.99 -14.85 -22.38
C THR A 29 13.75 -13.75 -21.63
N ARG A 30 14.68 -13.02 -22.27
CA ARG A 30 15.36 -11.87 -21.62
C ARG A 30 14.43 -10.71 -21.31
N LEU A 31 13.41 -10.46 -22.15
CA LEU A 31 12.41 -9.43 -21.88
C LEU A 31 11.48 -9.82 -20.72
N ILE A 32 11.15 -11.11 -20.59
CA ILE A 32 10.37 -11.66 -19.47
C ILE A 32 11.21 -11.68 -18.18
N GLU A 33 12.49 -12.03 -18.26
CA GLU A 33 13.44 -11.98 -17.12
C GLU A 33 13.66 -10.54 -16.63
N LYS A 34 13.72 -9.55 -17.54
CA LYS A 34 13.84 -8.13 -17.18
C LYS A 34 12.54 -7.53 -16.63
N ALA A 35 11.41 -8.18 -16.83
CA ALA A 35 10.10 -7.75 -16.34
C ALA A 35 9.69 -8.39 -15.00
N SER A 36 10.45 -9.35 -14.47
CA SER A 36 10.04 -10.12 -13.29
C SER A 36 11.16 -10.46 -12.30
N THR A 37 12.06 -9.51 -12.05
CA THR A 37 12.80 -9.45 -10.78
C THR A 37 12.31 -8.25 -9.98
N LYS A 38 11.07 -8.34 -9.47
CA LYS A 38 10.64 -7.47 -8.37
C LYS A 38 11.53 -7.87 -7.19
N GLU A 39 12.68 -7.20 -7.04
CA GLU A 39 13.51 -7.38 -5.85
C GLU A 39 12.60 -7.24 -4.64
N THR A 40 12.41 -8.34 -3.92
CA THR A 40 11.55 -8.36 -2.76
C THR A 40 12.32 -7.65 -1.67
N ILE A 41 12.09 -6.34 -1.54
CA ILE A 41 12.72 -5.53 -0.51
C ILE A 41 12.27 -6.06 0.85
N THR A 42 13.21 -6.57 1.64
CA THR A 42 12.93 -7.02 3.01
C THR A 42 12.35 -5.86 3.84
N PRO A 43 11.16 -6.01 4.43
CA PRO A 43 10.57 -4.98 5.27
C PRO A 43 11.44 -4.65 6.49
N LYS A 44 11.64 -3.35 6.72
CA LYS A 44 12.26 -2.82 7.95
C LYS A 44 11.25 -2.68 9.08
N VAL A 45 9.98 -2.47 8.73
CA VAL A 45 8.86 -2.41 9.66
C VAL A 45 7.72 -3.21 9.08
N THR A 46 7.07 -4.01 9.93
CA THR A 46 5.84 -4.74 9.60
C THR A 46 4.82 -4.46 10.70
N ALA A 47 3.58 -4.18 10.30
CA ALA A 47 2.44 -4.12 11.21
C ALA A 47 1.49 -5.28 10.90
N LYS A 48 0.97 -5.91 11.94
CA LYS A 48 -0.08 -6.93 11.88
C LYS A 48 -1.25 -6.49 12.75
N LEU A 49 -2.42 -6.31 12.18
CA LEU A 49 -3.66 -5.99 12.90
C LEU A 49 -4.55 -7.24 12.96
N GLU A 50 -4.95 -7.60 14.18
CA GLU A 50 -5.94 -8.63 14.50
C GLU A 50 -7.26 -7.95 14.91
N VAL A 51 -8.36 -8.30 14.25
CA VAL A 51 -9.71 -7.80 14.57
C VAL A 51 -10.77 -8.82 14.14
N ASN A 52 -11.69 -9.17 15.03
CA ASN A 52 -12.81 -10.08 14.75
C ASN A 52 -12.41 -11.38 14.01
N GLY A 53 -11.26 -11.97 14.39
CA GLY A 53 -10.72 -13.19 13.76
C GLY A 53 -10.05 -12.98 12.39
N ARG A 54 -10.00 -11.74 11.87
CA ARG A 54 -9.30 -11.38 10.63
C ARG A 54 -7.94 -10.77 10.94
N ILE A 55 -7.00 -10.99 10.03
CA ILE A 55 -5.64 -10.48 10.10
C ILE A 55 -5.38 -9.61 8.88
N PHE A 56 -4.83 -8.42 9.11
CA PHE A 56 -4.35 -7.51 8.08
C PHE A 56 -2.88 -7.21 8.32
N THR A 57 -2.09 -7.14 7.26
CA THR A 57 -0.66 -6.88 7.35
C THR A 57 -0.26 -5.75 6.42
N ASP A 58 0.72 -4.96 6.84
CA ASP A 58 1.35 -3.96 6.00
C ASP A 58 2.82 -3.75 6.40
N THR A 59 3.58 -3.08 5.55
CA THR A 59 5.03 -2.88 5.70
C THR A 59 5.39 -1.39 5.58
N ASN A 60 6.66 -1.06 5.85
CA ASN A 60 7.18 0.28 5.54
C ASN A 60 7.09 0.59 4.03
N GLN A 61 6.94 1.87 3.70
CA GLN A 61 6.60 2.37 2.36
C GLN A 61 7.45 1.76 1.23
N THR A 62 8.76 1.67 1.42
CA THR A 62 9.70 1.16 0.40
C THR A 62 9.62 -0.35 0.18
N ALA A 63 9.02 -1.09 1.12
CA ALA A 63 8.82 -2.53 1.04
C ALA A 63 7.35 -2.91 0.78
N ARG A 64 6.46 -1.92 0.63
CA ARG A 64 5.05 -2.14 0.34
C ARG A 64 4.90 -2.56 -1.12
N ALA A 65 4.02 -3.52 -1.39
CA ALA A 65 3.71 -3.92 -2.76
C ALA A 65 3.19 -2.71 -3.55
N SER A 66 3.63 -2.55 -4.80
CA SER A 66 3.25 -1.45 -5.70
C SER A 66 1.73 -1.27 -5.82
N GLU A 67 0.99 -2.35 -5.75
CA GLU A 67 -0.47 -2.38 -5.84
C GLU A 67 -1.13 -1.77 -4.59
N GLN A 68 -0.46 -1.87 -3.44
CA GLN A 68 -0.91 -1.30 -2.15
C GLN A 68 -0.34 0.11 -1.92
N ALA A 69 0.80 0.46 -2.51
CA ALA A 69 1.45 1.77 -2.41
C ALA A 69 0.78 2.83 -3.32
N ASN A 70 -0.53 3.01 -3.17
CA ASN A 70 -1.33 3.85 -4.05
C ASN A 70 -1.38 5.31 -3.58
N ALA A 71 -0.65 6.20 -4.26
CA ALA A 71 -0.64 7.63 -3.94
C ALA A 71 -1.97 8.35 -4.22
N LYS A 72 -2.83 7.78 -5.07
CA LYS A 72 -4.16 8.33 -5.37
C LYS A 72 -5.21 7.96 -4.34
N GLN A 73 -4.92 6.99 -3.48
CA GLN A 73 -5.81 6.58 -2.40
C GLN A 73 -5.38 7.29 -1.12
N GLY A 74 -6.17 8.27 -0.69
CA GLY A 74 -6.04 8.86 0.64
C GLY A 74 -6.20 7.81 1.75
N THR A 75 -5.59 8.06 2.90
CA THR A 75 -5.90 7.29 4.12
C THR A 75 -7.17 7.84 4.80
N LEU A 76 -7.65 7.15 5.83
CA LEU A 76 -8.73 7.60 6.72
C LEU A 76 -8.47 8.98 7.36
N ILE A 77 -7.22 9.43 7.39
CA ILE A 77 -6.81 10.68 8.04
C ILE A 77 -6.23 11.69 7.04
N THR A 78 -6.49 11.52 5.73
CA THR A 78 -5.98 12.41 4.66
C THR A 78 -6.16 13.88 5.01
N ASP A 79 -7.40 14.32 5.29
CA ASP A 79 -7.70 15.72 5.58
C ASP A 79 -6.95 16.24 6.81
N ARG A 80 -6.81 15.40 7.83
CA ARG A 80 -6.06 15.73 9.05
C ARG A 80 -4.57 15.88 8.75
N ILE A 81 -4.00 15.07 7.87
CA ILE A 81 -2.60 15.20 7.45
C ILE A 81 -2.43 16.46 6.60
N SER A 82 -3.29 16.70 5.62
CA SER A 82 -3.24 17.91 4.79
C SER A 82 -3.32 19.20 5.63
N ALA A 83 -4.19 19.24 6.64
CA ALA A 83 -4.25 20.38 7.57
C ALA A 83 -2.93 20.56 8.36
N LYS A 84 -2.29 19.47 8.79
CA LYS A 84 -0.97 19.53 9.46
C LYS A 84 0.14 19.98 8.51
N GLU A 85 0.10 19.56 7.25
CA GLU A 85 1.07 19.94 6.23
C GLU A 85 0.98 21.44 5.94
N ILE A 86 -0.23 21.97 5.75
CA ILE A 86 -0.48 23.41 5.59
C ILE A 86 0.07 24.18 6.80
N ALA A 87 -0.24 23.72 8.02
CA ALA A 87 0.19 24.40 9.25
C ALA A 87 1.72 24.36 9.46
N LYS A 88 2.42 23.35 8.93
CA LYS A 88 3.87 23.16 9.13
C LYS A 88 4.71 23.54 7.92
N GLY A 89 4.09 23.75 6.76
CA GLY A 89 4.77 24.01 5.49
C GLY A 89 5.67 22.86 5.02
N LYS A 90 5.35 21.61 5.37
CA LYS A 90 6.12 20.43 4.95
C LYS A 90 5.25 19.20 4.78
N GLU A 91 5.66 18.32 3.87
CA GLU A 91 5.04 17.00 3.68
C GLU A 91 5.18 16.12 4.93
N LEU A 92 4.16 15.31 5.19
CA LEU A 92 4.07 14.43 6.33
C LEU A 92 3.66 13.01 5.89
N PRO A 93 4.04 11.97 6.64
CA PRO A 93 3.59 10.62 6.34
C PRO A 93 2.07 10.49 6.57
N ASN A 94 1.52 9.36 6.15
CA ASN A 94 0.14 8.94 6.44
C ASN A 94 -0.98 9.68 5.69
N GLY A 95 -0.68 10.61 4.78
CA GLY A 95 -1.70 11.30 3.98
C GLY A 95 -2.35 10.40 2.92
N ASN A 96 -1.62 9.45 2.33
CA ASN A 96 -2.12 8.50 1.35
C ASN A 96 -1.47 7.12 1.52
N MET A 97 -1.95 6.11 0.80
CA MET A 97 -1.46 4.73 0.94
C MET A 97 -0.02 4.52 0.45
N ALA A 98 0.53 5.39 -0.40
CA ALA A 98 1.95 5.36 -0.75
C ALA A 98 2.83 5.86 0.41
N THR A 99 2.41 6.91 1.12
CA THR A 99 3.17 7.51 2.22
C THR A 99 2.83 6.95 3.60
N ALA A 100 1.76 6.16 3.71
CA ALA A 100 1.29 5.57 4.96
C ALA A 100 2.34 4.69 5.62
N HIS A 101 2.46 4.82 6.94
CA HIS A 101 3.17 3.85 7.76
C HIS A 101 2.31 2.59 7.92
N ALA A 102 2.98 1.48 8.24
CA ALA A 102 2.37 0.15 8.27
C ALA A 102 1.14 0.09 9.18
N GLU A 103 1.20 0.73 10.35
CA GLU A 103 0.09 0.73 11.32
C GLU A 103 -1.16 1.39 10.71
N ILE A 104 -0.99 2.53 10.04
CA ILE A 104 -2.10 3.25 9.39
C ILE A 104 -2.68 2.42 8.24
N GLY A 105 -1.83 1.78 7.43
CA GLY A 105 -2.31 0.93 6.36
C GLY A 105 -3.06 -0.30 6.84
N THR A 106 -2.68 -0.91 7.97
CA THR A 106 -3.49 -2.01 8.55
C THR A 106 -4.87 -1.55 9.02
N ILE A 107 -4.99 -0.36 9.64
CA ILE A 107 -6.29 0.21 10.04
C ILE A 107 -7.13 0.53 8.80
N GLN A 108 -6.54 1.11 7.76
CA GLN A 108 -7.23 1.37 6.49
C GLN A 108 -7.78 0.07 5.89
N GLN A 109 -6.99 -1.00 5.87
CA GLN A 109 -7.43 -2.30 5.36
C GLN A 109 -8.60 -2.87 6.18
N ALA A 110 -8.53 -2.80 7.51
CA ALA A 110 -9.61 -3.25 8.39
C ALA A 110 -10.91 -2.45 8.18
N TYR A 111 -10.79 -1.13 7.98
CA TYR A 111 -11.92 -0.26 7.66
C TYR A 111 -12.52 -0.57 6.29
N ASN A 112 -11.70 -0.70 5.25
CA ASN A 112 -12.15 -1.06 3.90
C ASN A 112 -12.87 -2.42 3.89
N ALA A 113 -12.43 -3.34 4.76
CA ALA A 113 -13.06 -4.64 4.94
C ALA A 113 -14.35 -4.61 5.78
N GLY A 114 -14.73 -3.44 6.32
CA GLY A 114 -15.96 -3.23 7.09
C GLY A 114 -15.95 -3.82 8.50
N VAL A 115 -14.77 -4.17 9.06
CA VAL A 115 -14.68 -4.92 10.32
C VAL A 115 -14.15 -4.12 11.51
N SER A 116 -13.80 -2.85 11.32
CA SER A 116 -13.25 -1.99 12.38
C SER A 116 -14.31 -1.39 13.31
N LYS A 117 -15.54 -1.19 12.83
CA LYS A 117 -16.59 -0.46 13.57
C LYS A 117 -16.98 -1.20 14.86
N GLY A 118 -16.91 -0.51 15.98
CA GLY A 118 -17.19 -1.02 17.33
C GLY A 118 -16.18 -2.04 17.84
N ALA A 119 -15.11 -2.33 17.10
CA ALA A 119 -14.18 -3.40 17.40
C ALA A 119 -12.98 -2.93 18.23
N ASP A 120 -12.38 -3.88 18.94
CA ASP A 120 -11.09 -3.70 19.62
C ASP A 120 -9.97 -4.12 18.66
N LEU A 121 -9.11 -3.18 18.25
CA LEU A 121 -8.03 -3.44 17.31
C LEU A 121 -6.76 -3.81 18.06
N LYS A 122 -6.13 -4.93 17.70
CA LYS A 122 -4.83 -5.33 18.25
C LYS A 122 -3.77 -5.28 17.17
N ILE A 123 -2.81 -4.37 17.29
CA ILE A 123 -1.72 -4.19 16.35
C ILE A 123 -0.43 -4.71 16.98
N THR A 124 0.32 -5.51 16.23
CA THR A 124 1.70 -5.87 16.55
C THR A 124 2.61 -5.19 15.52
N VAL A 125 3.58 -4.41 16.00
CA VAL A 125 4.60 -3.74 15.18
C VAL A 125 5.94 -4.40 15.43
N VAL A 126 6.62 -4.77 14.35
CA VAL A 126 7.93 -5.43 14.37
C VAL A 126 8.93 -4.58 13.58
N GLY A 127 10.18 -4.55 14.05
CA GLY A 127 11.30 -3.89 13.39
C GLY A 127 11.62 -2.50 13.95
N LYS A 128 10.60 -1.73 14.38
CA LYS A 128 10.73 -0.42 15.05
C LYS A 128 9.58 -0.14 16.03
N ASP A 129 9.80 0.81 16.94
CA ASP A 129 8.74 1.37 17.78
C ASP A 129 7.73 2.20 16.96
N VAL A 130 6.56 2.48 17.56
CA VAL A 130 5.58 3.42 17.03
C VAL A 130 6.15 4.84 17.06
N CYS A 131 6.44 5.38 15.87
CA CYS A 131 7.05 6.70 15.75
C CYS A 131 6.13 7.83 16.22
N GLY A 132 6.72 9.01 16.50
CA GLY A 132 5.99 10.16 17.04
C GLY A 132 4.83 10.66 16.17
N TYR A 133 4.92 10.53 14.84
CA TYR A 133 3.81 10.84 13.93
C TYR A 133 2.64 9.86 14.14
N CYS A 134 2.94 8.55 14.17
CA CYS A 134 1.95 7.48 14.27
C CYS A 134 1.15 7.51 15.56
N ARG A 135 1.69 7.98 16.70
CA ARG A 135 0.97 7.94 17.99
C ARG A 135 -0.38 8.68 17.95
N GLY A 136 -0.39 9.88 17.38
CA GLY A 136 -1.61 10.64 17.18
C GLY A 136 -2.38 10.24 15.92
N ASP A 137 -1.70 9.70 14.91
CA ASP A 137 -2.32 9.31 13.63
C ASP A 137 -3.12 8.01 13.75
N ILE A 138 -2.61 7.02 14.50
CA ILE A 138 -3.33 5.78 14.84
C ILE A 138 -4.61 6.10 15.59
N ALA A 139 -4.55 6.99 16.59
CA ALA A 139 -5.71 7.43 17.34
C ALA A 139 -6.79 8.03 16.42
N ALA A 140 -6.40 8.95 15.54
CA ALA A 140 -7.34 9.57 14.61
C ALA A 140 -7.89 8.58 13.57
N ALA A 141 -7.05 7.69 13.04
CA ALA A 141 -7.47 6.68 12.08
C ALA A 141 -8.45 5.68 12.72
N ALA A 142 -8.20 5.27 13.96
CA ALA A 142 -9.07 4.38 14.72
C ALA A 142 -10.43 5.04 15.01
N GLU A 143 -10.44 6.33 15.39
CA GLU A 143 -11.68 7.10 15.60
C GLU A 143 -12.52 7.17 14.32
N VAL A 144 -11.91 7.54 13.18
CA VAL A 144 -12.60 7.57 11.87
C VAL A 144 -13.06 6.17 11.46
N ALA A 145 -12.27 5.14 11.75
CA ALA A 145 -12.63 3.75 11.49
C ALA A 145 -13.78 3.23 12.38
N GLY A 146 -14.22 4.03 13.36
CA GLY A 146 -15.25 3.70 14.33
C GLY A 146 -14.81 2.63 15.33
N ALA A 147 -13.51 2.43 15.54
CA ALA A 147 -13.00 1.45 16.49
C ALA A 147 -13.30 1.87 17.93
N LYS A 148 -13.51 0.87 18.80
CA LYS A 148 -13.74 1.08 20.24
C LYS A 148 -12.43 1.31 20.98
N SER A 149 -11.40 0.53 20.65
CA SER A 149 -10.07 0.64 21.25
C SER A 149 -8.97 0.19 20.29
N VAL A 150 -7.74 0.59 20.60
CA VAL A 150 -6.53 0.10 19.95
C VAL A 150 -5.53 -0.31 21.02
N THR A 151 -4.97 -1.51 20.91
CA THR A 151 -3.77 -1.95 21.63
C THR A 151 -2.65 -2.16 20.63
N VAL A 152 -1.51 -1.49 20.82
CA VAL A 152 -0.31 -1.71 20.00
C VAL A 152 0.76 -2.36 20.87
N ASN A 153 1.28 -3.51 20.42
CA ASN A 153 2.48 -4.13 20.96
C ASN A 153 3.62 -3.86 19.97
N ALA A 154 4.67 -3.20 20.41
CA ALA A 154 5.84 -2.87 19.61
C ALA A 154 7.12 -3.30 20.33
N VAL A 155 8.25 -3.19 19.64
CA VAL A 155 9.58 -3.36 20.23
C VAL A 155 10.37 -2.09 19.97
N ASP A 156 10.98 -1.55 21.01
CA ASP A 156 11.88 -0.41 20.90
C ASP A 156 13.15 -0.82 20.14
N ASP A 157 13.43 -0.20 18.99
CA ASP A 157 14.56 -0.57 18.13
C ASP A 157 15.93 -0.14 18.67
N ILE A 158 15.97 0.65 19.75
CA ILE A 158 17.22 1.08 20.39
C ILE A 158 17.57 0.15 21.56
N THR A 159 16.59 -0.17 22.40
CA THR A 159 16.76 -0.94 23.66
C THR A 159 16.38 -2.40 23.52
N GLY A 160 15.63 -2.78 22.48
CA GLY A 160 15.08 -4.12 22.30
C GLY A 160 13.93 -4.49 23.25
N LEU A 161 13.48 -3.54 24.08
CA LEU A 161 12.45 -3.81 25.08
C LEU A 161 11.03 -3.74 24.48
N PRO A 162 10.10 -4.59 24.94
CA PRO A 162 8.72 -4.52 24.50
C PRO A 162 8.08 -3.20 24.98
N LYS A 163 7.29 -2.60 24.09
CA LYS A 163 6.47 -1.43 24.37
C LYS A 163 5.01 -1.73 24.10
N LYS A 164 4.14 -1.19 24.95
CA LYS A 164 2.70 -1.32 24.80
C LYS A 164 2.05 0.05 24.81
N TYR A 165 1.18 0.26 23.85
CA TYR A 165 0.37 1.46 23.73
C TYR A 165 -1.10 1.10 23.76
N ILE A 166 -1.90 1.97 24.38
CA ILE A 166 -3.35 1.85 24.42
C ILE A 166 -4.01 3.15 23.95
N TRP A 167 -5.16 2.99 23.31
CA TRP A 167 -6.06 4.07 22.98
C TRP A 167 -7.50 3.57 23.11
N GLN A 168 -8.39 4.45 23.54
CA GLN A 168 -9.84 4.26 23.59
C GLN A 168 -10.49 5.45 22.88
N SER A 169 -11.67 5.22 22.29
CA SER A 169 -12.43 6.29 21.62
C SER A 169 -12.55 7.55 22.50
N GLY A 170 -12.33 8.70 21.88
CA GLY A 170 -12.24 10.01 22.55
C GLY A 170 -10.83 10.42 23.01
N MET A 171 -9.84 9.52 23.01
CA MET A 171 -8.44 9.89 23.29
C MET A 171 -7.79 10.57 22.06
N LYS A 172 -6.94 11.58 22.28
CA LYS A 172 -6.27 12.30 21.18
C LYS A 172 -5.04 11.58 20.59
N SER A 173 -4.46 10.64 21.33
CA SER A 173 -3.23 9.93 20.99
C SER A 173 -3.16 8.60 21.74
N LEU A 174 -2.39 7.65 21.21
CA LEU A 174 -1.92 6.50 21.96
C LEU A 174 -1.19 6.94 23.24
N ARG A 175 -1.43 6.20 24.33
CA ARG A 175 -0.73 6.32 25.61
C ARG A 175 0.14 5.09 25.81
N GLU A 176 1.42 5.30 26.10
CA GLU A 176 2.32 4.23 26.50
C GLU A 176 1.94 3.73 27.89
N VAL A 177 1.89 2.40 28.07
CA VAL A 177 1.71 1.76 29.37
C VAL A 177 2.98 0.99 29.70
N LYS A 178 3.46 1.21 30.93
CA LYS A 178 4.64 0.54 31.49
C LYS A 178 4.22 -0.72 32.23
#